data_AF-A1SZU3-F1
#
_entry.id   AF-A1SZU3-F1
#
_cell.length_a   1.000
_cell.length_b   1.000
_cell.length_c   1.000
_cell.angle_alpha   90.00
_cell.angle_beta   90.00
_cell.angle_gamma   90.00
#
_symmetry.space_group_name_H-M   'P 1'
#
loop_
_entity.id
_entity.type
_entity.pdbx_description
1 polymer ?
#
loop_
_entity_poly.entity_id
_entity_poly.type
_entity_poly.pdbx_seq_one_letter_code
_entity_poly.pdbx_strand_id
1 'polypeptide(L)'
;MKKRDQRGDTPSLDINDQLKVKEIAHPFRFEKYSKENELTELIVEAVNRMGGSGELAEEKYRLCVDKLCRKSKLTSQIIQEEYFDLAEDAYLDRWGLTMLAVELQDQNGLAFFDKILAEEIPEEKSKDPHSFTSVGEEVMIRTTAIEGLERLAANGNDDAIKVLFGNISHEVFSVRRAATQALLAVGGENMLEKLKSELPKRHHDLLKIKRTDVRNAEQAEGGLFIRNQDDSDIPAPKSDSSAKHCRD
;
A
#
# COMPACT_ATOMS: atom_id res chain seq x y z
N MET A 1 53.68 -11.47 1.39
CA MET A 1 52.27 -11.84 1.16
C MET A 1 51.47 -11.53 2.43
N LYS A 2 50.76 -10.40 2.46
CA LYS A 2 49.85 -10.05 3.56
C LYS A 2 48.51 -10.74 3.33
N LYS A 3 48.04 -11.52 4.31
CA LYS A 3 46.68 -12.08 4.35
C LYS A 3 45.67 -10.92 4.39
N ARG A 4 44.71 -10.91 3.45
CA ARG A 4 43.54 -10.03 3.52
C ARG A 4 42.64 -10.53 4.65
N ASP A 5 42.38 -9.64 5.59
CA ASP A 5 41.44 -9.83 6.70
C ASP A 5 40.02 -9.76 6.13
N GLN A 6 39.27 -10.86 6.19
CA GLN A 6 37.86 -10.96 5.75
C GLN A 6 36.92 -10.44 6.84
N ARG A 7 37.10 -9.19 7.26
CA ARG A 7 36.13 -8.51 8.12
C ARG A 7 35.25 -7.60 7.27
N GLY A 8 34.32 -8.22 6.56
CA GLY A 8 33.18 -7.51 5.99
C GLY A 8 32.01 -7.65 6.96
N ASP A 9 31.61 -6.54 7.58
CA ASP A 9 30.34 -6.41 8.35
C ASP A 9 29.10 -6.41 7.41
N THR A 10 29.26 -6.86 6.17
CA THR A 10 28.17 -7.01 5.20
C THR A 10 27.51 -8.37 5.46
N PRO A 11 26.21 -8.43 5.78
CA PRO A 11 25.48 -9.69 5.84
C PRO A 11 25.68 -10.42 4.50
N SER A 12 26.29 -11.60 4.53
CA SER A 12 26.34 -12.46 3.36
C SER A 12 24.95 -13.04 3.15
N LEU A 13 24.38 -12.83 1.96
CA LEU A 13 23.22 -13.59 1.52
C LEU A 13 23.63 -15.07 1.48
N ASP A 14 23.09 -15.87 2.40
CA ASP A 14 23.24 -17.31 2.37
C ASP A 14 22.45 -17.82 1.16
N ILE A 15 23.07 -18.64 0.32
CA ILE A 15 22.41 -19.27 -0.84
C ILE A 15 21.21 -20.15 -0.38
N ASN A 16 21.16 -20.47 0.92
CA ASN A 16 20.03 -21.11 1.58
C ASN A 16 19.14 -20.12 2.37
N ASP A 17 18.95 -18.87 1.92
CA ASP A 17 18.00 -17.93 2.52
C ASP A 17 16.56 -18.42 2.32
N GLN A 18 16.22 -19.46 3.08
CA GLN A 18 14.91 -20.09 3.12
C GLN A 18 13.94 -19.04 3.63
N LEU A 19 12.97 -18.67 2.78
CA LEU A 19 11.83 -17.81 3.10
C LEU A 19 11.38 -18.01 4.55
N LYS A 20 11.69 -17.05 5.41
CA LYS A 20 11.02 -16.94 6.71
C LYS A 20 9.78 -16.09 6.51
N VAL A 21 8.70 -16.71 6.03
CA VAL A 21 7.38 -16.15 6.32
C VAL A 21 7.18 -16.36 7.81
N LYS A 22 7.21 -15.28 8.59
CA LYS A 22 6.73 -15.36 9.97
C LYS A 22 5.22 -15.45 9.85
N GLU A 23 4.67 -16.66 9.89
CA GLU A 23 3.22 -16.83 10.02
C GLU A 23 2.80 -16.17 11.33
N ILE A 24 2.01 -15.10 11.22
CA ILE A 24 1.46 -14.39 12.36
C ILE A 24 0.03 -14.91 12.54
N ALA A 25 -0.33 -15.22 13.78
CA ALA A 25 -1.72 -15.50 14.09
C ALA A 25 -2.53 -14.22 13.92
N HIS A 26 -3.46 -14.23 12.98
CA HIS A 26 -4.36 -13.11 12.73
C HIS A 26 -5.66 -13.28 13.54
N PRO A 27 -6.29 -12.18 13.97
CA PRO A 27 -7.58 -12.22 14.67
C PRO A 27 -8.77 -12.50 13.74
N PHE A 28 -8.52 -12.85 12.47
CA PHE A 28 -9.57 -13.04 11.47
C PHE A 28 -10.50 -14.20 11.82
N ARG A 29 -11.81 -14.00 11.66
CA ARG A 29 -12.84 -14.98 12.01
C ARG A 29 -13.65 -15.47 10.81
N PHE A 30 -13.89 -14.60 9.85
CA PHE A 30 -14.70 -14.86 8.66
C PHE A 30 -16.05 -15.52 8.98
N GLU A 31 -16.74 -15.04 10.03
CA GLU A 31 -17.89 -15.73 10.66
C GLU A 31 -19.00 -16.11 9.66
N LYS A 32 -19.22 -15.27 8.64
CA LYS A 32 -20.25 -15.46 7.60
C LYS A 32 -19.81 -16.36 6.44
N TYR A 33 -18.52 -16.68 6.33
CA TYR A 33 -17.89 -17.33 5.17
C TYR A 33 -17.23 -18.66 5.51
N SER A 34 -17.75 -19.36 6.52
CA SER A 34 -17.23 -20.67 6.94
C SER A 34 -17.35 -21.77 5.87
N LYS A 35 -18.03 -21.51 4.75
CA LYS A 35 -18.14 -22.44 3.61
C LYS A 35 -17.09 -22.16 2.55
N GLU A 36 -16.43 -21.00 2.62
CA GLU A 36 -15.44 -20.49 1.69
C GLU A 36 -14.01 -20.67 2.24
N ASN A 37 -13.76 -21.72 3.03
CA ASN A 37 -12.50 -21.94 3.74
C ASN A 37 -11.25 -21.77 2.86
N GLU A 38 -11.26 -22.29 1.65
CA GLU A 38 -10.10 -22.14 0.73
C GLU A 38 -9.81 -20.68 0.37
N LEU A 39 -10.87 -19.85 0.25
CA LEU A 39 -10.73 -18.44 -0.10
C LEU A 39 -10.29 -17.62 1.12
N THR A 40 -10.83 -17.91 2.30
CA THR A 40 -10.45 -17.24 3.55
C THR A 40 -9.01 -17.60 3.96
N GLU A 41 -8.59 -18.86 3.78
CA GLU A 41 -7.20 -19.28 3.97
C GLU A 41 -6.26 -18.55 3.01
N LEU A 42 -6.68 -18.35 1.76
CA LEU A 42 -5.90 -17.61 0.78
C LEU A 42 -5.78 -16.11 1.11
N ILE A 43 -6.81 -15.51 1.72
CA ILE A 43 -6.74 -14.13 2.25
C ILE A 43 -5.72 -14.05 3.38
N VAL A 44 -5.80 -14.96 4.37
CA VAL A 44 -4.84 -15.05 5.48
C VAL A 44 -3.42 -15.20 4.96
N GLU A 45 -3.22 -16.10 4.01
CA GLU A 45 -1.93 -16.34 3.37
C GLU A 45 -1.41 -15.10 2.63
N ALA A 46 -2.27 -14.39 1.90
CA ALA A 46 -1.87 -13.16 1.21
C ALA A 46 -1.42 -12.08 2.22
N VAL A 47 -2.15 -11.90 3.32
CA VAL A 47 -1.79 -10.94 4.39
C VAL A 47 -0.47 -11.33 5.05
N ASN A 48 -0.28 -12.60 5.41
CA ASN A 48 0.99 -13.11 5.96
C ASN A 48 2.18 -12.85 5.03
N ARG A 49 1.95 -12.95 3.71
CA ARG A 49 2.99 -12.72 2.70
C ARG A 49 3.36 -11.25 2.50
N MET A 50 2.53 -10.29 2.91
CA MET A 50 2.86 -8.86 2.82
C MET A 50 4.10 -8.49 3.66
N GLY A 51 4.36 -9.20 4.75
CA GLY A 51 5.56 -9.05 5.57
C GLY A 51 6.72 -9.99 5.19
N GLY A 52 6.60 -10.71 4.08
CA GLY A 52 7.58 -11.71 3.66
C GLY A 52 8.89 -11.10 3.16
N SER A 53 10.01 -11.75 3.44
CA SER A 53 11.33 -11.40 2.92
C SER A 53 11.96 -12.57 2.13
N GLY A 54 12.93 -12.25 1.27
CA GLY A 54 13.67 -13.21 0.44
C GLY A 54 13.32 -13.12 -1.05
N GLU A 55 14.11 -13.79 -1.89
CA GLU A 55 14.07 -13.63 -3.36
C GLU A 55 12.71 -13.96 -4.00
N LEU A 56 11.93 -14.86 -3.38
CA LEU A 56 10.63 -15.30 -3.90
C LEU A 56 9.44 -14.70 -3.14
N ALA A 57 9.65 -13.76 -2.21
CA ALA A 57 8.57 -13.21 -1.39
C ALA A 57 7.51 -12.51 -2.25
N GLU A 58 7.95 -11.59 -3.11
CA GLU A 58 7.08 -10.85 -4.04
C GLU A 58 6.36 -11.80 -5.02
N GLU A 59 7.07 -12.74 -5.64
CA GLU A 59 6.46 -13.68 -6.60
C GLU A 59 5.35 -14.50 -5.93
N LYS A 60 5.61 -15.03 -4.73
CA LYS A 60 4.61 -15.82 -4.02
C LYS A 60 3.43 -14.98 -3.55
N TYR A 61 3.67 -13.74 -3.12
CA TYR A 61 2.60 -12.79 -2.80
C TYR A 61 1.71 -12.54 -4.02
N ARG A 62 2.33 -12.23 -5.17
CA ARG A 62 1.61 -12.01 -6.45
C ARG A 62 0.78 -13.22 -6.87
N LEU A 63 1.32 -14.43 -6.75
CA LEU A 63 0.58 -15.66 -7.03
C LEU A 63 -0.66 -15.84 -6.12
N CYS A 64 -0.60 -15.40 -4.86
CA CYS A 64 -1.78 -15.39 -3.98
C CYS A 64 -2.80 -14.34 -4.43
N VAL A 65 -2.37 -13.11 -4.69
CA VAL A 65 -3.25 -12.03 -5.16
C VAL A 65 -3.93 -12.42 -6.48
N ASP A 66 -3.20 -12.99 -7.45
CA ASP A 66 -3.75 -13.42 -8.73
C ASP A 66 -4.88 -14.45 -8.57
N LYS A 67 -4.76 -15.36 -7.61
CA LYS A 67 -5.81 -16.34 -7.30
C LYS A 67 -7.02 -15.66 -6.67
N LEU A 68 -6.81 -14.69 -5.79
CA LEU A 68 -7.88 -13.90 -5.16
C LEU A 68 -8.64 -13.03 -6.18
N CYS A 69 -7.93 -12.45 -7.15
CA CYS A 69 -8.51 -11.64 -8.22
C CYS A 69 -9.49 -12.43 -9.10
N ARG A 70 -9.31 -13.74 -9.27
CA ARG A 70 -10.27 -14.60 -10.02
C ARG A 70 -11.65 -14.66 -9.38
N LYS A 71 -11.77 -14.28 -8.10
CA LYS A 71 -13.02 -14.16 -7.36
C LYS A 71 -13.17 -12.77 -6.74
N SER A 72 -12.64 -11.72 -7.39
CA SER A 72 -12.47 -10.37 -6.85
C SER A 72 -13.69 -9.83 -6.10
N LYS A 73 -14.90 -10.02 -6.66
CA LYS A 73 -16.15 -9.56 -6.04
C LYS A 73 -16.43 -10.24 -4.70
N LEU A 74 -16.35 -11.57 -4.64
CA LEU A 74 -16.57 -12.32 -3.39
C LEU A 74 -15.44 -12.05 -2.40
N THR A 75 -14.18 -12.05 -2.87
CA THR A 75 -13.03 -11.72 -2.03
C THR A 75 -13.18 -10.33 -1.41
N SER A 76 -13.61 -9.33 -2.20
CA SER A 76 -13.84 -7.97 -1.71
C SER A 76 -14.92 -7.93 -0.65
N GLN A 77 -16.03 -8.66 -0.83
CA GLN A 77 -17.09 -8.75 0.19
C GLN A 77 -16.56 -9.34 1.50
N ILE A 78 -15.79 -10.42 1.44
CA ILE A 78 -15.18 -11.05 2.62
C ILE A 78 -14.25 -10.07 3.34
N ILE A 79 -13.34 -9.42 2.60
CA ILE A 79 -12.39 -8.45 3.17
C ILE A 79 -13.11 -7.29 3.84
N GLN A 80 -14.14 -6.74 3.19
CA GLN A 80 -14.90 -5.61 3.72
C GLN A 80 -15.62 -5.96 5.02
N GLU A 81 -16.29 -7.10 5.07
CA GLU A 81 -16.98 -7.54 6.27
C GLU A 81 -15.99 -7.84 7.40
N GLU A 82 -14.92 -8.59 7.10
CA GLU A 82 -13.90 -8.91 8.09
C GLU A 82 -13.25 -7.65 8.66
N TYR A 83 -12.92 -6.67 7.82
CA TYR A 83 -12.32 -5.41 8.26
C TYR A 83 -13.16 -4.68 9.31
N PHE A 84 -14.49 -4.62 9.11
CA PHE A 84 -15.37 -3.91 10.05
C PHE A 84 -15.75 -4.74 11.28
N ASP A 85 -15.46 -6.04 11.29
CA ASP A 85 -15.62 -6.90 12.46
C ASP A 85 -14.36 -6.94 13.35
N LEU A 86 -13.21 -6.44 12.84
CA LEU A 86 -11.98 -6.31 13.61
C LEU A 86 -12.07 -5.25 14.71
N ALA A 87 -11.29 -5.45 15.78
CA ALA A 87 -11.09 -4.43 16.79
C ALA A 87 -10.39 -3.20 16.20
N GLU A 88 -10.75 -2.02 16.69
CA GLU A 88 -10.21 -0.73 16.22
C GLU A 88 -8.68 -0.68 16.26
N ASP A 89 -8.07 -1.29 17.28
CA ASP A 89 -6.63 -1.33 17.55
C ASP A 89 -5.88 -2.45 16.81
N ALA A 90 -6.57 -3.25 16.00
CA ALA A 90 -5.95 -4.25 15.11
C ALA A 90 -5.37 -3.60 13.85
N TYR A 91 -4.58 -2.53 14.01
CA TYR A 91 -4.17 -1.65 12.91
C TYR A 91 -3.41 -2.36 11.80
N LEU A 92 -2.48 -3.27 12.13
CA LEU A 92 -1.71 -4.02 11.13
C LEU A 92 -2.61 -4.91 10.28
N ASP A 93 -3.58 -5.59 10.90
CA ASP A 93 -4.54 -6.46 10.23
C ASP A 93 -5.52 -5.65 9.37
N ARG A 94 -6.05 -4.54 9.91
CA ARG A 94 -6.90 -3.59 9.19
C ARG A 94 -6.17 -3.00 7.97
N TRP A 95 -4.89 -2.63 8.13
CA TRP A 95 -4.06 -2.16 7.03
C TRP A 95 -3.83 -3.25 5.99
N GLY A 96 -3.50 -4.48 6.40
CA GLY A 96 -3.30 -5.61 5.48
C GLY A 96 -4.54 -5.91 4.64
N LEU A 97 -5.73 -5.93 5.25
CA LEU A 97 -7.00 -6.09 4.54
C LEU A 97 -7.28 -4.93 3.58
N THR A 98 -6.98 -3.69 3.99
CA THR A 98 -7.12 -2.51 3.13
C THR A 98 -6.20 -2.61 1.92
N MET A 99 -4.93 -2.93 2.12
CA MET A 99 -3.95 -3.11 1.04
C MET A 99 -4.36 -4.24 0.08
N LEU A 100 -4.89 -5.34 0.60
CA LEU A 100 -5.38 -6.42 -0.24
C LEU A 100 -6.57 -5.96 -1.10
N ALA A 101 -7.50 -5.18 -0.55
CA ALA A 101 -8.59 -4.58 -1.32
C ALA A 101 -8.08 -3.64 -2.43
N VAL A 102 -7.01 -2.88 -2.18
CA VAL A 102 -6.35 -2.03 -3.20
C VAL A 102 -5.78 -2.88 -4.34
N GLU A 103 -5.15 -4.02 -4.03
CA GLU A 103 -4.59 -4.92 -5.03
C GLU A 103 -5.66 -5.63 -5.87
N LEU A 104 -6.84 -5.91 -5.31
CA LEU A 104 -7.97 -6.49 -6.06
C LEU A 104 -8.53 -5.57 -7.13
N GLN A 105 -8.44 -4.24 -6.94
CA GLN A 105 -9.00 -3.21 -7.83
C GLN A 105 -10.47 -3.44 -8.22
N ASP A 106 -11.23 -4.11 -7.36
CA ASP A 106 -12.63 -4.43 -7.61
C ASP A 106 -13.50 -3.18 -7.42
N GLN A 107 -14.43 -2.94 -8.36
CA GLN A 107 -15.28 -1.75 -8.33
C GLN A 107 -16.19 -1.69 -7.07
N ASN A 108 -16.47 -2.84 -6.43
CA ASN A 108 -17.23 -2.86 -5.17
C ASN A 108 -16.38 -2.38 -3.97
N GLY A 109 -15.08 -2.12 -4.15
CA GLY A 109 -14.21 -1.51 -3.15
C GLY A 109 -14.48 -0.02 -2.89
N LEU A 110 -15.22 0.67 -3.77
CA LEU A 110 -15.48 2.10 -3.63
C LEU A 110 -16.12 2.45 -2.28
N ALA A 111 -17.23 1.79 -1.94
CA ALA A 111 -17.96 2.06 -0.69
C ALA A 111 -17.13 1.72 0.55
N PHE A 112 -16.24 0.74 0.44
CA PHE A 112 -15.32 0.37 1.50
C PHE A 112 -14.28 1.45 1.78
N PHE A 113 -13.59 1.93 0.74
CA PHE A 113 -12.60 3.00 0.90
C PHE A 113 -13.23 4.31 1.37
N ASP A 114 -14.42 4.65 0.85
CA ASP A 114 -15.17 5.84 1.30
C ASP A 114 -15.53 5.74 2.79
N LYS A 115 -16.02 4.56 3.24
CA LYS A 115 -16.35 4.34 4.64
C LYS A 115 -15.12 4.43 5.57
N ILE A 116 -13.97 3.89 5.17
CA ILE A 116 -12.71 4.05 5.93
C ILE A 116 -12.36 5.53 6.11
N LEU A 117 -12.53 6.34 5.06
CA LEU A 117 -12.22 7.77 5.11
C LEU A 117 -13.23 8.58 5.93
N ALA A 118 -14.47 8.11 6.02
CA ALA A 118 -15.55 8.78 6.75
C ALA A 118 -15.54 8.52 8.27
N GLU A 119 -14.86 7.47 8.74
CA GLU A 119 -14.74 7.18 10.17
C GLU A 119 -13.99 8.31 10.89
N GLU A 120 -14.21 8.50 12.18
CA GLU A 120 -13.40 9.43 12.98
C GLU A 120 -12.02 8.82 13.22
N ILE A 121 -10.97 9.64 13.22
CA ILE A 121 -9.63 9.17 13.58
C ILE A 121 -9.61 9.01 15.10
N PRO A 122 -9.26 7.83 15.63
CA PRO A 122 -9.31 7.58 17.06
C PRO A 122 -8.28 8.44 17.80
N GLU A 123 -8.55 8.74 19.07
CA GLU A 123 -7.62 9.47 19.92
C GLU A 123 -6.28 8.74 20.04
N GLU A 124 -5.22 9.50 20.33
CA GLU A 124 -3.89 8.93 20.53
C GLU A 124 -3.85 8.06 21.80
N LYS A 125 -3.53 6.78 21.63
CA LYS A 125 -3.44 5.80 22.73
C LYS A 125 -2.01 5.48 23.11
N SER A 126 -1.04 5.64 22.19
CA SER A 126 0.36 5.38 22.52
C SER A 126 0.91 6.46 23.45
N LYS A 127 1.60 6.00 24.49
CA LYS A 127 2.37 6.85 25.41
C LYS A 127 3.86 6.82 25.09
N ASP A 128 4.28 5.94 24.18
CA ASP A 128 5.68 5.78 23.80
C ASP A 128 5.99 6.64 22.57
N PRO A 129 6.86 7.66 22.68
CA PRO A 129 7.24 8.50 21.55
C PRO A 129 8.08 7.75 20.49
N HIS A 130 8.57 6.54 20.79
CA HIS A 130 9.36 5.72 19.88
C HIS A 130 8.56 4.60 19.21
N SER A 131 7.30 4.38 19.62
CA SER A 131 6.41 3.45 18.94
C SER A 131 5.68 4.14 17.78
N PHE A 132 5.05 3.35 16.90
CA PHE A 132 4.00 3.90 16.06
C PHE A 132 2.87 4.44 16.93
N THR A 133 2.34 5.59 16.53
CA THR A 133 1.22 6.25 17.19
C THR A 133 -0.09 5.68 16.64
N SER A 134 -1.13 5.55 17.47
CA SER A 134 -2.41 5.00 17.00
C SER A 134 -3.03 5.88 15.91
N VAL A 135 -2.85 7.21 16.02
CA VAL A 135 -3.23 8.16 14.96
C VAL A 135 -2.40 7.93 13.69
N GLY A 136 -1.11 7.66 13.83
CA GLY A 136 -0.22 7.41 12.70
C GLY A 136 -0.61 6.15 11.94
N GLU A 137 -0.93 5.08 12.65
CA GLU A 137 -1.39 3.81 12.07
C GLU A 137 -2.74 3.96 11.35
N GLU A 138 -3.70 4.64 11.95
CA GLU A 138 -4.98 4.94 11.29
C GLU A 138 -4.78 5.81 10.02
N VAL A 139 -3.88 6.79 10.08
CA VAL A 139 -3.55 7.62 8.91
C VAL A 139 -2.92 6.79 7.80
N MET A 140 -2.09 5.77 8.11
CA MET A 140 -1.58 4.85 7.10
C MET A 140 -2.72 4.13 6.38
N ILE A 141 -3.66 3.54 7.12
CA ILE A 141 -4.85 2.86 6.57
C ILE A 141 -5.61 3.79 5.61
N ARG A 142 -5.88 5.03 6.02
CA ARG A 142 -6.61 6.01 5.20
C ARG A 142 -5.86 6.42 3.95
N THR A 143 -4.54 6.63 4.05
CA THR A 143 -3.75 6.94 2.86
C THR A 143 -3.68 5.75 1.89
N THR A 144 -3.71 4.50 2.40
CA THR A 144 -3.88 3.31 1.56
C THR A 144 -5.28 3.24 0.93
N ALA A 145 -6.34 3.62 1.64
CA ALA A 145 -7.68 3.72 1.05
C ALA A 145 -7.75 4.76 -0.09
N ILE A 146 -7.05 5.90 0.05
CA ILE A 146 -6.89 6.88 -1.03
C ILE A 146 -6.17 6.27 -2.25
N GLU A 147 -5.16 5.41 -2.05
CA GLU A 147 -4.52 4.69 -3.16
C GLU A 147 -5.51 3.75 -3.87
N GLY A 148 -6.38 3.07 -3.12
CA GLY A 148 -7.48 2.29 -3.68
C GLY A 148 -8.38 3.12 -4.59
N LEU A 149 -8.80 4.30 -4.10
CA LEU A 149 -9.59 5.25 -4.89
C LEU A 149 -8.83 5.80 -6.10
N GLU A 150 -7.52 6.06 -5.98
CA GLU A 150 -6.65 6.46 -7.11
C GLU A 150 -6.69 5.41 -8.23
N ARG A 151 -6.54 4.12 -7.88
CA ARG A 151 -6.59 3.02 -8.84
C ARG A 151 -7.97 2.87 -9.48
N LEU A 152 -9.05 2.96 -8.69
CA LEU A 152 -10.42 2.92 -9.23
C LEU A 152 -10.69 4.09 -10.18
N ALA A 153 -10.27 5.30 -9.81
CA ALA A 153 -10.41 6.50 -10.63
C ALA A 153 -9.58 6.39 -11.93
N ALA A 154 -8.36 5.88 -11.88
CA ALA A 154 -7.54 5.61 -13.06
C ALA A 154 -8.18 4.60 -14.02
N ASN A 155 -9.00 3.69 -13.49
CA ASN A 155 -9.80 2.73 -14.25
C ASN A 155 -11.17 3.28 -14.71
N GLY A 156 -11.40 4.60 -14.59
CA GLY A 156 -12.60 5.27 -15.10
C GLY A 156 -13.78 5.32 -14.13
N ASN A 157 -13.57 5.06 -12.83
CA ASN A 157 -14.61 5.23 -11.82
C ASN A 157 -14.74 6.72 -11.41
N ASP A 158 -15.71 7.42 -12.01
CA ASP A 158 -15.99 8.84 -11.73
C ASP A 158 -16.44 9.09 -10.28
N ASP A 159 -17.05 8.11 -9.62
CA ASP A 159 -17.45 8.25 -8.22
C ASP A 159 -16.23 8.21 -7.29
N ALA A 160 -15.19 7.44 -7.62
CA ALA A 160 -13.91 7.49 -6.91
C ALA A 160 -13.26 8.88 -7.01
N ILE A 161 -13.35 9.54 -8.19
CA ILE A 161 -12.90 10.93 -8.35
C ILE A 161 -13.68 11.87 -7.42
N LYS A 162 -15.00 11.71 -7.29
CA LYS A 162 -15.82 12.53 -6.38
C LYS A 162 -15.42 12.33 -4.92
N VAL A 163 -15.18 11.10 -4.48
CA VAL A 163 -14.72 10.81 -3.12
C VAL A 163 -13.35 11.44 -2.86
N LEU A 164 -12.41 11.34 -3.82
CA LEU A 164 -11.11 12.01 -3.72
C LEU A 164 -11.26 13.53 -3.59
N PHE A 165 -12.16 14.16 -4.35
CA PHE A 165 -12.47 15.59 -4.22
C PHE A 165 -13.01 15.95 -2.84
N GLY A 166 -13.88 15.12 -2.25
CA GLY A 166 -14.36 15.32 -0.87
C GLY A 166 -13.21 15.37 0.15
N ASN A 167 -12.12 14.65 -0.11
CA ASN A 167 -10.99 14.50 0.80
C ASN A 167 -9.86 15.53 0.62
N ILE A 168 -9.90 16.43 -0.38
CA ILE A 168 -8.89 17.50 -0.53
C ILE A 168 -8.99 18.59 0.56
N SER A 169 -10.06 18.58 1.35
CA SER A 169 -10.25 19.46 2.50
C SER A 169 -10.14 18.73 3.85
N HIS A 170 -9.85 17.42 3.84
CA HIS A 170 -9.75 16.58 5.03
C HIS A 170 -8.84 17.20 6.09
N GLU A 171 -9.23 17.17 7.36
CA GLU A 171 -8.52 17.86 8.44
C GLU A 171 -7.06 17.40 8.57
N VAL A 172 -6.83 16.09 8.49
CA VAL A 172 -5.48 15.51 8.49
C VAL A 172 -4.73 15.79 7.19
N PHE A 173 -3.55 16.41 7.34
CA PHE A 173 -2.66 16.80 6.24
C PHE A 173 -2.31 15.63 5.32
N SER A 174 -1.95 14.46 5.85
CA SER A 174 -1.54 13.30 5.05
C SER A 174 -2.65 12.80 4.12
N VAL A 175 -3.87 12.70 4.61
CA VAL A 175 -5.05 12.31 3.81
C VAL A 175 -5.33 13.36 2.74
N ARG A 176 -5.34 14.64 3.13
CA ARG A 176 -5.52 15.79 2.22
C ARG A 176 -4.51 15.80 1.08
N ARG A 177 -3.23 15.59 1.42
CA ARG A 177 -2.11 15.52 0.48
C ARG A 177 -2.29 14.32 -0.45
N ALA A 178 -2.58 13.13 0.09
CA ALA A 178 -2.77 11.91 -0.69
C ALA A 178 -3.91 12.10 -1.71
N ALA A 179 -5.06 12.62 -1.28
CA ALA A 179 -6.21 12.85 -2.16
C ALA A 179 -5.89 13.84 -3.30
N THR A 180 -5.20 14.94 -2.97
CA THR A 180 -4.76 15.93 -3.96
C THR A 180 -3.82 15.31 -5.00
N GLN A 181 -2.87 14.49 -4.55
CA GLN A 181 -1.88 13.85 -5.41
C GLN A 181 -2.50 12.74 -6.28
N ALA A 182 -3.45 11.98 -5.74
CA ALA A 182 -4.22 10.99 -6.49
C ALA A 182 -5.00 11.64 -7.64
N LEU A 183 -5.68 12.77 -7.38
CA LEU A 183 -6.38 13.52 -8.43
C LEU A 183 -5.43 14.01 -9.52
N LEU A 184 -4.29 14.59 -9.15
CA LEU A 184 -3.27 15.03 -10.11
C LEU A 184 -2.73 13.87 -10.95
N ALA A 185 -2.54 12.69 -10.35
CA ALA A 185 -2.07 11.50 -11.05
C ALA A 185 -3.09 11.00 -12.09
N VAL A 186 -4.39 11.03 -11.76
CA VAL A 186 -5.46 10.55 -12.66
C VAL A 186 -5.78 11.55 -13.77
N GLY A 187 -5.84 12.85 -13.47
CA GLY A 187 -6.37 13.85 -14.41
C GLY A 187 -5.38 14.85 -15.00
N GLY A 188 -4.08 14.77 -14.65
CA GLY A 188 -3.01 15.57 -15.26
C GLY A 188 -3.26 17.10 -15.20
N GLU A 189 -2.92 17.80 -16.30
CA GLU A 189 -3.02 19.27 -16.38
C GLU A 189 -4.45 19.81 -16.19
N ASN A 190 -5.46 19.12 -16.73
CA ASN A 190 -6.87 19.50 -16.55
C ASN A 190 -7.27 19.48 -15.07
N MET A 191 -6.78 18.47 -14.33
CA MET A 191 -7.03 18.37 -12.90
C MET A 191 -6.29 19.43 -12.09
N LEU A 192 -5.08 19.80 -12.52
CA LEU A 192 -4.33 20.87 -11.86
C LEU A 192 -5.11 22.19 -11.85
N GLU A 193 -5.69 22.59 -12.98
CA GLU A 193 -6.48 23.82 -13.06
C GLU A 193 -7.75 23.74 -12.20
N LYS A 194 -8.41 22.59 -12.17
CA LYS A 194 -9.57 22.36 -11.29
C LYS A 194 -9.18 22.42 -9.81
N LEU A 195 -8.06 21.82 -9.42
CA LEU A 195 -7.58 21.86 -8.03
C LEU A 195 -7.14 23.26 -7.61
N LYS A 196 -6.61 24.09 -8.51
CA LYS A 196 -6.29 25.49 -8.20
C LYS A 196 -7.52 26.32 -7.81
N SER A 197 -8.69 26.02 -8.40
CA SER A 197 -9.93 26.73 -8.10
C SER A 197 -10.64 26.18 -6.86
N GLU A 198 -10.58 24.88 -6.60
CA GLU A 198 -11.29 24.24 -5.49
C GLU A 198 -10.49 24.17 -4.19
N LEU A 199 -9.16 24.03 -4.27
CA LEU A 199 -8.32 23.93 -3.07
C LEU A 199 -8.18 25.31 -2.41
N PRO A 200 -8.35 25.43 -1.08
CA PRO A 200 -8.09 26.68 -0.37
C PRO A 200 -6.66 27.17 -0.62
N LYS A 201 -6.47 28.48 -0.82
CA LYS A 201 -5.15 29.09 -1.14
C LYS A 201 -4.04 28.65 -0.17
N ARG A 202 -4.35 28.50 1.12
CA ARG A 202 -3.42 28.03 2.15
C ARG A 202 -2.86 26.61 1.93
N HIS A 203 -3.48 25.82 1.05
CA HIS A 203 -3.07 24.45 0.73
C HIS A 203 -2.47 24.34 -0.68
N HIS A 204 -2.34 25.43 -1.44
CA HIS A 204 -1.80 25.40 -2.80
C HIS A 204 -0.37 24.87 -2.89
N ASP A 205 0.38 24.83 -1.79
CA ASP A 205 1.69 24.18 -1.74
C ASP A 205 1.61 22.67 -2.01
N LEU A 206 0.47 22.02 -1.76
CA LEU A 206 0.24 20.62 -2.12
C LEU A 206 0.33 20.39 -3.63
N LEU A 207 0.01 21.39 -4.46
CA LEU A 207 0.08 21.31 -5.92
C LEU A 207 1.52 21.38 -6.44
N LYS A 208 2.47 21.81 -5.60
CA LYS A 208 3.90 21.91 -5.94
C LYS A 208 4.67 20.64 -5.63
N ILE A 209 4.09 19.73 -4.84
CA ILE A 209 4.70 18.45 -4.50
C ILE A 209 4.72 17.58 -5.76
N LYS A 210 5.91 17.18 -6.18
CA LYS A 210 6.11 16.28 -7.32
C LYS A 210 6.37 14.86 -6.82
N ARG A 211 5.66 13.88 -7.36
CA ARG A 211 6.06 12.47 -7.28
C ARG A 211 7.22 12.26 -8.25
N THR A 212 8.37 11.87 -7.71
CA THR A 212 9.53 11.45 -8.50
C THR A 212 9.61 9.94 -8.40
N ASP A 213 9.76 9.26 -9.54
CA ASP A 213 10.10 7.84 -9.54
C ASP A 213 11.40 7.64 -8.75
N VAL A 214 11.42 6.71 -7.80
CA VAL A 214 12.58 6.47 -6.94
C VAL A 214 13.86 6.18 -7.74
N ARG A 215 13.73 5.58 -8.93
CA ARG A 215 14.83 5.30 -9.85
C ARG A 215 15.42 6.56 -10.48
N ASN A 216 14.65 7.63 -10.52
CA ASN A 216 15.02 8.94 -11.04
C ASN A 216 15.34 9.94 -9.91
N ALA A 217 15.19 9.54 -8.65
CA ALA A 217 15.52 10.39 -7.52
C ALA A 217 17.04 10.50 -7.40
N GLU A 218 17.54 11.73 -7.25
CA GLU A 218 18.96 11.99 -6.95
C GLU A 218 19.34 11.21 -5.69
N GLN A 219 20.23 10.24 -5.86
CA GLN A 219 20.77 9.48 -4.74
C GLN A 219 21.86 10.33 -4.09
N ALA A 220 21.89 10.32 -2.76
CA ALA A 220 23.02 10.91 -2.06
C ALA A 220 24.30 10.18 -2.49
N GLU A 221 25.26 10.91 -3.03
CA GLU A 221 26.61 10.39 -3.20
C GLU A 221 27.15 10.09 -1.79
N GLY A 222 27.41 8.81 -1.55
CA GLY A 222 27.87 8.38 -0.25
C GLY A 222 29.20 9.05 0.12
N GLY A 223 29.29 9.57 1.34
CA GLY A 223 30.56 10.04 1.89
C GLY A 223 31.58 8.90 2.06
N LEU A 224 32.77 9.21 2.57
CA LEU A 224 33.95 8.35 2.78
C LEU A 224 33.74 6.90 3.31
N PHE A 225 32.54 6.54 3.77
CA PHE A 225 32.19 5.25 4.37
C PHE A 225 31.13 4.44 3.59
N ILE A 226 30.64 4.92 2.46
CA ILE A 226 29.73 4.15 1.59
C ILE A 226 30.54 3.60 0.41
N ARG A 227 30.42 2.29 0.19
CA ARG A 227 31.07 1.59 -0.92
C ARG A 227 30.49 2.13 -2.24
N ASN A 228 31.34 2.57 -3.17
CA ASN A 228 30.89 2.98 -4.50
C ASN A 228 30.09 1.83 -5.12
N GLN A 229 28.87 2.10 -5.59
CA GLN A 229 28.07 1.14 -6.35
C GLN A 229 28.81 0.85 -7.65
N ASP A 230 29.16 -0.42 -7.87
CA ASP A 230 29.60 -0.89 -9.19
C ASP A 230 28.35 -1.08 -10.07
N ASP A 231 28.46 -0.89 -11.38
CA ASP A 231 27.34 -1.06 -12.33
C ASP A 231 26.67 -2.46 -12.26
N SER A 232 27.36 -3.45 -11.66
CA SER A 232 26.81 -4.78 -11.38
C SER A 232 25.76 -4.82 -10.26
N ASP A 233 25.69 -3.78 -9.42
CA ASP A 233 24.76 -3.69 -8.30
C ASP A 233 23.40 -3.09 -8.72
N ILE A 234 23.30 -2.58 -9.95
CA ILE A 234 22.05 -2.06 -10.53
C ILE A 234 21.33 -3.22 -11.23
N PRO A 235 20.15 -3.66 -10.74
CA PRO A 235 19.39 -4.72 -11.39
C PRO A 235 19.04 -4.34 -12.82
N ALA A 236 19.35 -5.22 -13.78
CA ALA A 236 19.01 -5.00 -15.17
C ALA A 236 17.49 -4.77 -15.33
N PRO A 237 17.06 -3.88 -16.24
CA PRO A 237 15.64 -3.64 -16.47
C PRO A 237 14.97 -4.95 -16.86
N LYS A 238 14.05 -5.43 -16.01
CA LYS A 238 13.16 -6.54 -16.37
C LYS A 238 12.38 -6.09 -17.59
N SER A 239 12.47 -6.83 -18.68
CA SER A 239 11.64 -6.61 -19.85
C SER A 239 10.19 -6.83 -19.44
N ASP A 240 9.39 -5.77 -19.52
CA ASP A 240 7.96 -5.80 -19.23
C ASP A 240 7.27 -6.80 -20.17
N SER A 241 6.90 -7.96 -19.65
CA SER A 241 6.02 -8.92 -20.30
C SER A 241 4.74 -9.17 -19.51
N SER A 242 4.45 -8.34 -18.50
CA SER A 242 3.27 -8.51 -17.62
C SER A 242 2.25 -7.38 -17.76
N ALA A 243 1.98 -6.94 -18.99
CA ALA A 243 0.75 -6.21 -19.31
C ALA A 243 -0.33 -7.19 -19.82
N LYS A 244 -0.75 -8.13 -18.97
CA LYS A 244 -2.09 -8.73 -19.11
C LYS A 244 -2.93 -8.20 -17.95
N HIS A 245 -3.46 -7.01 -18.17
CA HIS A 245 -4.52 -6.45 -17.33
C HIS A 245 -5.67 -7.44 -17.26
N CYS A 246 -6.22 -7.62 -16.05
CA CYS A 246 -7.57 -8.13 -15.87
C CYS A 246 -8.52 -7.16 -16.59
N ARG A 247 -8.89 -7.52 -17.82
CA ARG A 247 -10.02 -6.95 -18.54
C ARG A 247 -11.04 -8.06 -18.64
N ASP A 248 -12.26 -7.76 -18.21
CA ASP A 248 -13.45 -8.56 -18.52
C ASP A 248 -13.63 -8.72 -20.04
#